data_AF-A0A850LQQ9-F1
#
_entry.id   AF-A0A850LQQ9-F1
#
_cell.length_a   1.000
_cell.length_b   1.000
_cell.length_c   1.000
_cell.angle_alpha   90.00
_cell.angle_beta   90.00
_cell.angle_gamma   90.00
#
_symmetry.space_group_name_H-M   'P 1'
#
loop_
_entity.id
_entity.type
_entity.pdbx_description
1 polymer ?
#
loop_
_entity_poly.entity_id
_entity_poly.type
_entity_poly.pdbx_seq_one_letter_code
_entity_poly.pdbx_strand_id
1 'polypeptide(L)'
;MNDIYDYSGIPEFTRRWYLTEAKDHWIDLVVVESGLNYIGTDWSVQSGGGYMAGFQSFDEFFKNGPINDMPEEIINELKEHLIKYRRKGGTGLLLTHKNELSELVLWRAFVHLDDNPVKIISISEMGNQPEVVFFDGALPVGEHNIGFTFIFKKHDKQKEDDPLWKVRADFNFTIESNLKEKKVIQIITSRDSRGVIKTRWTEI
;
A
#
# COMPACT_ATOMS: atom_id res chain seq x y z
N MET A 1 23.66 -2.78 -0.57
CA MET A 1 22.38 -3.41 -0.97
C MET A 1 21.69 -3.78 0.32
N ASN A 2 20.45 -3.34 0.53
CA ASN A 2 19.67 -3.84 1.66
C ASN A 2 19.46 -5.34 1.44
N ASP A 3 19.67 -6.14 2.49
CA ASP A 3 19.36 -7.57 2.44
C ASP A 3 17.84 -7.72 2.27
N ILE A 4 17.41 -8.47 1.25
CA ILE A 4 16.01 -8.85 1.06
C ILE A 4 15.77 -10.17 1.82
N TYR A 5 14.65 -10.22 2.53
CA TYR A 5 14.24 -11.37 3.34
C TYR A 5 12.92 -11.95 2.85
N ASP A 6 12.79 -13.27 2.90
CA ASP A 6 11.58 -14.00 2.57
C ASP A 6 10.82 -14.33 3.86
N TYR A 7 9.53 -13.97 3.86
CA TYR A 7 8.62 -14.06 4.99
C TYR A 7 7.47 -15.08 4.78
N SER A 8 7.47 -15.88 3.69
CA SER A 8 6.41 -16.90 3.43
C SER A 8 6.25 -17.96 4.53
N GLY A 9 7.30 -18.23 5.31
CA GLY A 9 7.28 -19.27 6.33
C GLY A 9 6.86 -18.77 7.71
N ILE A 10 6.41 -17.53 7.84
CA ILE A 10 6.12 -16.93 9.14
C ILE A 10 4.78 -17.45 9.67
N PRO A 11 4.76 -18.08 10.86
CA PRO A 11 3.50 -18.47 11.48
C PRO A 11 2.62 -17.25 11.75
N GLU A 12 1.30 -17.45 11.69
CA GLU A 12 0.33 -16.42 12.05
C GLU A 12 0.65 -15.82 13.43
N PHE A 13 0.66 -14.49 13.49
CA PHE A 13 0.86 -13.73 14.72
C PHE A 13 -0.23 -12.67 14.79
N THR A 14 -1.04 -12.76 15.84
CA THR A 14 -2.15 -11.82 16.08
C THR A 14 -2.00 -11.16 17.43
N ARG A 15 -2.22 -9.85 17.50
CA ARG A 15 -2.23 -9.09 18.75
C ARG A 15 -3.33 -8.03 18.75
N ARG A 16 -3.90 -7.78 19.92
CA ARG A 16 -4.76 -6.62 20.19
C ARG A 16 -4.13 -5.77 21.28
N TRP A 17 -4.16 -4.46 21.12
CA TRP A 17 -3.92 -3.53 22.23
C TRP A 17 -4.93 -2.40 22.22
N TYR A 18 -4.93 -1.62 23.31
CA TYR A 18 -5.81 -0.48 23.51
C TYR A 18 -4.99 0.81 23.55
N LEU A 19 -5.55 1.90 23.03
CA LEU A 19 -4.89 3.20 23.03
C LEU A 19 -4.84 3.77 24.45
N THR A 20 -3.67 4.21 24.88
CA THR A 20 -3.42 4.68 26.26
C THR A 20 -4.35 5.81 26.69
N GLU A 21 -4.68 6.71 25.76
CA GLU A 21 -5.51 7.90 26.02
C GLU A 21 -7.02 7.62 25.88
N ALA A 22 -7.43 6.49 25.30
CA ALA A 22 -8.83 6.14 25.07
C ALA A 22 -9.07 4.64 25.33
N LYS A 23 -9.55 4.30 26.52
CA LYS A 23 -9.72 2.91 26.99
C LYS A 23 -10.66 2.04 26.15
N ASP A 24 -11.54 2.66 25.35
CA ASP A 24 -12.49 1.96 24.48
C ASP A 24 -11.97 1.85 23.02
N HIS A 25 -10.77 2.37 22.74
CA HIS A 25 -10.15 2.36 21.43
C HIS A 25 -9.11 1.24 21.37
N TRP A 26 -9.15 0.45 20.30
CA TRP A 26 -8.32 -0.74 20.14
C TRP A 26 -7.75 -0.86 18.75
N ILE A 27 -6.70 -1.69 18.63
CA ILE A 27 -6.06 -2.06 17.37
C ILE A 27 -5.78 -3.55 17.37
N ASP A 28 -6.23 -4.22 16.31
CA ASP A 28 -5.88 -5.59 15.97
C ASP A 28 -4.78 -5.53 14.93
N LEU A 29 -3.74 -6.32 15.17
CA LEU A 29 -2.66 -6.61 14.27
C LEU A 29 -2.74 -8.08 13.88
N VAL A 30 -2.64 -8.35 12.59
CA VAL A 30 -2.49 -9.68 12.01
C VAL A 30 -1.28 -9.67 11.11
N VAL A 31 -0.32 -10.54 11.41
CA VAL A 31 0.81 -10.83 10.52
C VAL A 31 0.35 -11.81 9.46
N VAL A 32 0.45 -11.38 8.20
CA VAL A 32 0.21 -12.20 7.01
C VAL A 32 1.50 -12.29 6.20
N GLU A 33 1.55 -13.20 5.22
CA GLU A 33 2.76 -13.42 4.41
C GLU A 33 3.28 -12.15 3.72
N SER A 34 2.39 -11.21 3.38
CA SER A 34 2.75 -9.95 2.74
C SER A 34 3.22 -8.86 3.71
N GLY A 35 2.87 -8.93 5.00
CA GLY A 35 3.19 -7.88 5.97
C GLY A 35 2.25 -7.85 7.18
N LEU A 36 2.07 -6.65 7.73
CA LEU A 36 1.30 -6.35 8.93
C LEU A 36 -0.04 -5.74 8.52
N ASN A 37 -1.13 -6.50 8.63
CA ASN A 37 -2.48 -5.96 8.53
C ASN A 37 -2.93 -5.43 9.87
N TYR A 38 -3.50 -4.22 9.90
CA TYR A 38 -4.08 -3.69 11.12
C TYR A 38 -5.41 -3.00 10.90
N ILE A 39 -6.29 -3.14 11.88
CA ILE A 39 -7.60 -2.50 11.93
C ILE A 39 -7.85 -2.03 13.35
N GLY A 40 -8.56 -0.92 13.50
CA GLY A 40 -8.85 -0.38 14.82
C GLY A 40 -9.79 0.80 14.78
N THR A 41 -9.98 1.43 15.91
CA THR A 41 -10.69 2.71 16.06
C THR A 41 -9.73 3.86 15.78
N ASP A 42 -10.14 4.87 15.01
CA ASP A 42 -9.30 6.04 14.67
C ASP A 42 -8.48 6.58 15.86
N TRP A 43 -7.22 6.92 15.58
CA TRP A 43 -6.21 7.46 16.51
C TRP A 43 -6.65 8.75 17.20
N SER A 44 -7.60 9.48 16.61
CA SER A 44 -8.13 10.72 17.19
C SER A 44 -9.52 10.52 17.78
N VAL A 45 -9.69 10.98 19.02
CA VAL A 45 -10.99 11.10 19.71
C VAL A 45 -11.99 11.97 18.92
N GLN A 46 -11.52 12.69 17.90
CA GLN A 46 -12.30 13.63 17.07
C GLN A 46 -13.03 12.99 15.88
N SER A 47 -12.76 11.72 15.55
CA SER A 47 -13.27 11.07 14.34
C SER A 47 -14.78 10.75 14.34
N GLY A 48 -15.46 10.92 15.49
CA GLY A 48 -16.88 10.62 15.62
C GLY A 48 -17.22 9.13 15.49
N GLY A 49 -16.26 8.22 15.72
CA GLY A 49 -16.45 6.77 15.63
C GLY A 49 -15.92 6.14 14.35
N GLY A 50 -14.87 6.71 13.76
CA GLY A 50 -14.22 6.15 12.57
C GLY A 50 -13.45 4.86 12.86
N TYR A 51 -13.38 3.98 11.86
CA TYR A 51 -12.45 2.85 11.85
C TYR A 51 -11.21 3.22 11.02
N MET A 52 -10.04 2.85 11.51
CA MET A 52 -8.82 2.80 10.73
C MET A 52 -8.61 1.38 10.21
N ALA A 53 -8.05 1.26 9.03
CA ALA A 53 -7.43 0.04 8.57
C ALA A 53 -6.19 0.41 7.77
N GLY A 54 -5.15 -0.40 7.88
CA GLY A 54 -3.91 -0.14 7.20
C GLY A 54 -3.07 -1.39 7.07
N PHE A 55 -1.94 -1.20 6.39
CA PHE A 55 -0.99 -2.25 6.14
C PHE A 55 0.41 -1.64 6.18
N GLN A 56 1.37 -2.41 6.69
CA GLN A 56 2.78 -2.07 6.71
C GLN A 56 3.59 -3.30 6.29
N SER A 57 4.49 -3.16 5.32
CA SER A 57 5.37 -4.28 4.94
C SER A 57 6.37 -4.58 6.07
N PHE A 58 6.96 -5.77 6.09
CA PHE A 58 7.99 -6.09 7.08
C PHE A 58 9.24 -5.19 6.93
N ASP A 59 9.65 -4.90 5.70
CA ASP A 59 10.78 -4.02 5.44
C ASP A 59 10.47 -2.58 5.88
N GLU A 60 9.25 -2.10 5.65
CA GLU A 60 8.80 -0.80 6.15
C GLU A 60 8.79 -0.76 7.68
N PHE A 61 8.31 -1.81 8.34
CA PHE A 61 8.35 -1.95 9.80
C PHE A 61 9.78 -1.85 10.35
N PHE A 62 10.75 -2.52 9.71
CA PHE A 62 12.16 -2.45 10.13
C PHE A 62 12.83 -1.11 9.81
N LYS A 63 12.43 -0.44 8.73
CA LYS A 63 13.05 0.80 8.24
C LYS A 63 12.46 2.06 8.88
N ASN A 64 11.15 2.16 8.91
CA ASN A 64 10.39 3.33 9.34
C ASN A 64 9.83 3.17 10.75
N GLY A 65 9.86 1.96 11.31
CA GLY A 65 9.42 1.68 12.68
C GLY A 65 8.00 1.13 12.75
N PRO A 66 7.51 0.85 13.97
CA PRO A 66 6.21 0.24 14.20
C PRO A 66 5.05 1.16 13.81
N ILE A 67 3.85 0.57 13.70
CA ILE A 67 2.60 1.32 13.62
C ILE A 67 2.49 2.22 14.87
N ASN A 68 1.90 3.41 14.72
CA ASN A 68 1.72 4.37 15.82
C ASN A 68 1.10 3.71 17.06
N ASP A 69 1.52 4.18 18.24
CA ASP A 69 1.05 3.71 19.55
C ASP A 69 1.12 2.19 19.78
N MET A 70 1.88 1.43 18.99
CA MET A 70 2.15 0.02 19.25
C MET A 70 2.96 -0.12 20.54
N PRO A 71 2.51 -0.91 21.54
CA PRO A 71 3.25 -1.13 22.78
C PRO A 71 4.61 -1.77 22.54
N GLU A 72 5.62 -1.35 23.33
CA GLU A 72 7.00 -1.86 23.22
C GLU A 72 7.08 -3.38 23.34
N GLU A 73 6.25 -3.99 24.19
CA GLU A 73 6.14 -5.45 24.32
C GLU A 73 5.74 -6.11 23.00
N ILE A 74 4.70 -5.60 22.33
CA ILE A 74 4.23 -6.11 21.03
C ILE A 74 5.29 -5.87 19.95
N ILE A 75 5.98 -4.72 19.97
CA ILE A 75 7.06 -4.43 19.03
C ILE A 75 8.18 -5.45 19.16
N ASN A 76 8.59 -5.77 20.39
CA ASN A 76 9.66 -6.70 20.66
C ASN A 76 9.26 -8.13 20.28
N GLU A 77 8.07 -8.58 20.67
CA GLU A 77 7.52 -9.89 20.26
C GLU A 77 7.47 -10.02 18.74
N LEU A 78 6.98 -9.00 18.04
CA LEU A 78 6.89 -9.00 16.59
C LEU A 78 8.29 -9.06 15.96
N LYS A 79 9.23 -8.23 16.42
CA LYS A 79 10.62 -8.26 15.92
C LYS A 79 11.26 -9.63 16.10
N GLU A 80 11.13 -10.23 17.28
CA GLU A 80 11.67 -11.55 17.57
C GLU A 80 11.03 -12.62 16.68
N HIS A 81 9.70 -12.56 16.51
CA HIS A 81 8.95 -13.46 15.62
C HIS A 81 9.45 -13.35 14.18
N LEU A 82 9.53 -12.13 13.63
CA LEU A 82 9.99 -11.91 12.27
C LEU A 82 11.44 -12.33 12.07
N ILE A 83 12.34 -12.01 12.99
CA ILE A 83 13.76 -12.38 12.90
C ILE A 83 13.94 -13.90 12.97
N LYS A 84 13.16 -14.60 13.80
CA LYS A 84 13.24 -16.05 13.98
C LYS A 84 12.82 -16.82 12.73
N TYR A 85 11.81 -16.35 12.02
CA TYR A 85 11.20 -17.10 10.92
C TYR A 85 11.55 -16.58 9.51
N ARG A 86 12.09 -15.35 9.39
CA ARG A 86 12.55 -14.85 8.09
C ARG A 86 13.73 -15.64 7.55
N ARG A 87 13.79 -15.79 6.23
CA ARG A 87 14.91 -16.43 5.52
C ARG A 87 15.62 -15.39 4.67
N LYS A 88 16.94 -15.48 4.53
CA LYS A 88 17.65 -14.62 3.57
C LYS A 88 17.23 -15.04 2.15
N GLY A 89 16.72 -14.12 1.33
CA GLY A 89 16.11 -14.46 0.04
C GLY A 89 14.80 -13.68 -0.20
N GLY A 90 14.03 -14.05 -1.22
CA GLY A 90 12.77 -13.36 -1.59
C GLY A 90 12.80 -12.63 -2.93
N THR A 91 11.77 -11.83 -3.21
CA THR A 91 11.73 -10.89 -4.34
C THR A 91 11.25 -9.55 -3.83
N GLY A 92 12.04 -8.50 -3.98
CA GLY A 92 11.59 -7.14 -3.67
C GLY A 92 10.51 -6.69 -4.65
N LEU A 93 9.45 -6.08 -4.13
CA LEU A 93 8.41 -5.46 -4.92
C LEU A 93 8.22 -4.02 -4.45
N LEU A 94 8.30 -3.09 -5.40
CA LEU A 94 8.03 -1.68 -5.20
C LEU A 94 6.86 -1.26 -6.11
N LEU A 95 5.70 -1.04 -5.51
CA LEU A 95 4.54 -0.52 -6.21
C LEU A 95 4.50 0.98 -6.02
N THR A 96 4.70 1.74 -7.09
CA THR A 96 4.49 3.19 -7.10
C THR A 96 3.41 3.60 -8.08
N HIS A 97 2.84 4.76 -7.87
CA HIS A 97 1.96 5.40 -8.83
C HIS A 97 2.45 6.80 -9.10
N LYS A 98 2.52 7.14 -10.38
CA LYS A 98 2.91 8.46 -10.84
C LYS A 98 1.76 9.08 -11.62
N ASN A 99 1.14 10.13 -11.08
CA ASN A 99 0.09 10.83 -11.82
C ASN A 99 0.70 11.98 -12.62
N GLU A 100 0.61 11.90 -13.94
CA GLU A 100 1.05 12.97 -14.84
C GLU A 100 -0.11 13.89 -15.29
N LEU A 101 -1.34 13.64 -14.83
CA LEU A 101 -2.49 14.49 -15.12
C LEU A 101 -2.61 15.62 -14.09
N SER A 102 -2.44 16.85 -14.55
CA SER A 102 -2.68 18.05 -13.74
C SER A 102 -4.16 18.30 -13.43
N GLU A 103 -5.08 17.69 -14.20
CA GLU A 103 -6.52 17.99 -14.14
C GLU A 103 -7.33 17.00 -13.28
N LEU A 104 -6.73 15.85 -12.98
CA LEU A 104 -7.33 14.81 -12.13
C LEU A 104 -6.45 14.54 -10.93
N VAL A 105 -7.07 14.55 -9.76
CA VAL A 105 -6.40 14.19 -8.52
C VAL A 105 -6.80 12.76 -8.21
N LEU A 106 -5.82 11.86 -8.06
CA LEU A 106 -6.09 10.55 -7.47
C LEU A 106 -6.63 10.82 -6.06
N TRP A 107 -7.86 10.40 -5.77
CA TRP A 107 -8.51 10.65 -4.49
C TRP A 107 -8.34 9.47 -3.55
N ARG A 108 -8.53 8.24 -4.07
CA ARG A 108 -8.27 7.01 -3.32
C ARG A 108 -7.61 5.95 -4.18
N ALA A 109 -6.75 5.15 -3.56
CA ALA A 109 -6.25 3.92 -4.15
C ALA A 109 -6.43 2.79 -3.15
N PHE A 110 -6.99 1.69 -3.64
CA PHE A 110 -7.06 0.42 -2.94
C PHE A 110 -6.16 -0.55 -3.69
N VAL A 111 -5.10 -0.99 -3.04
CA VAL A 111 -4.18 -1.97 -3.60
C VAL A 111 -4.35 -3.27 -2.83
N HIS A 112 -4.48 -4.38 -3.55
CA HIS A 112 -4.58 -5.72 -3.00
C HIS A 112 -3.43 -6.57 -3.53
N LEU A 113 -2.94 -7.47 -2.70
CA LEU A 113 -1.97 -8.51 -3.04
C LEU A 113 -2.52 -9.81 -2.48
N ASP A 114 -2.74 -10.79 -3.37
CA ASP A 114 -3.33 -12.09 -3.03
C ASP A 114 -4.60 -11.94 -2.18
N ASP A 115 -5.52 -11.11 -2.68
CA ASP A 115 -6.80 -10.75 -2.05
C ASP A 115 -6.70 -10.01 -0.69
N ASN A 116 -5.48 -9.75 -0.19
CA ASN A 116 -5.25 -9.00 1.03
C ASN A 116 -5.02 -7.51 0.73
N PRO A 117 -5.64 -6.58 1.46
CA PRO A 117 -5.42 -5.16 1.26
C PRO A 117 -4.00 -4.76 1.68
N VAL A 118 -3.29 -4.06 0.81
CA VAL A 118 -1.90 -3.60 0.98
C VAL A 118 -1.83 -2.10 1.28
N LYS A 119 -2.81 -1.31 0.82
CA LYS A 119 -2.92 0.09 1.22
C LYS A 119 -4.27 0.67 0.85
N ILE A 120 -4.82 1.48 1.76
CA ILE A 120 -5.90 2.42 1.48
C ILE A 120 -5.30 3.81 1.62
N ILE A 121 -5.05 4.51 0.51
CA ILE A 121 -4.63 5.90 0.55
C ILE A 121 -5.86 6.79 0.34
N SER A 122 -6.11 7.73 1.26
CA SER A 122 -7.03 8.85 1.04
C SER A 122 -6.22 10.13 0.81
N ILE A 123 -6.19 10.62 -0.43
CA ILE A 123 -5.27 11.69 -0.89
C ILE A 123 -5.78 13.10 -0.55
N SER A 124 -6.89 13.25 0.19
CA SER A 124 -7.21 14.54 0.82
C SER A 124 -6.04 15.08 1.67
N GLU A 125 -5.13 14.21 2.11
CA GLU A 125 -3.98 14.55 2.95
C GLU A 125 -2.64 14.66 2.19
N MET A 126 -2.55 14.18 0.95
CA MET A 126 -1.25 14.04 0.27
C MET A 126 -0.87 15.20 -0.66
N GLY A 127 -1.76 16.16 -0.91
CA GLY A 127 -1.52 17.24 -1.85
C GLY A 127 -1.17 16.72 -3.26
N ASN A 128 -0.76 17.61 -4.18
CA ASN A 128 -0.36 17.23 -5.54
C ASN A 128 1.00 16.51 -5.58
N GLN A 129 1.18 15.42 -4.83
CA GLN A 129 2.40 14.61 -4.92
C GLN A 129 2.42 13.86 -6.27
N PRO A 130 3.49 14.03 -7.07
CA PRO A 130 3.59 13.44 -8.41
C PRO A 130 3.80 11.92 -8.37
N GLU A 131 4.33 11.39 -7.27
CA GLU A 131 4.61 9.96 -7.08
C GLU A 131 4.16 9.51 -5.68
N VAL A 132 3.51 8.35 -5.61
CA VAL A 132 2.97 7.75 -4.39
C VAL A 132 3.45 6.31 -4.30
N VAL A 133 4.04 5.92 -3.16
CA VAL A 133 4.44 4.53 -2.89
C VAL A 133 3.27 3.78 -2.25
N PHE A 134 2.78 2.74 -2.92
CA PHE A 134 1.74 1.85 -2.43
C PHE A 134 2.28 0.68 -1.62
N PHE A 135 3.42 0.13 -2.02
CA PHE A 135 4.06 -1.01 -1.37
C PHE A 135 5.57 -0.95 -1.60
N ASP A 136 6.36 -1.20 -0.58
CA ASP A 136 7.81 -1.38 -0.64
C ASP A 136 8.15 -2.53 0.31
N GLY A 137 8.39 -3.72 -0.23
CA GLY A 137 8.69 -4.88 0.61
C GLY A 137 8.99 -6.15 -0.17
N ALA A 138 9.40 -7.18 0.55
CA ALA A 138 9.65 -8.49 -0.02
C ALA A 138 8.36 -9.32 -0.20
N LEU A 139 8.29 -10.02 -1.33
CA LEU A 139 7.34 -11.08 -1.61
C LEU A 139 8.03 -12.45 -1.55
N PRO A 140 7.29 -13.50 -1.20
CA PRO A 140 7.79 -14.84 -1.34
C PRO A 140 7.92 -15.25 -2.81
N VAL A 141 8.55 -16.39 -3.05
CA VAL A 141 8.66 -16.94 -4.40
C VAL A 141 7.34 -17.60 -4.77
N GLY A 142 6.70 -17.12 -5.84
CA GLY A 142 5.45 -17.69 -6.31
C GLY A 142 4.75 -16.82 -7.34
N GLU A 143 3.56 -17.26 -7.72
CA GLU A 143 2.61 -16.43 -8.47
C GLU A 143 1.83 -15.57 -7.48
N HIS A 144 1.75 -14.27 -7.76
CA HIS A 144 1.06 -13.30 -6.93
C HIS A 144 0.05 -12.51 -7.77
N ASN A 145 -1.12 -12.28 -7.21
CA ASN A 145 -2.15 -11.45 -7.83
C ASN A 145 -2.11 -10.06 -7.23
N ILE A 146 -1.91 -9.05 -8.09
CA ILE A 146 -1.94 -7.64 -7.67
C ILE A 146 -3.19 -6.98 -8.23
N GLY A 147 -4.06 -6.51 -7.33
CA GLY A 147 -5.31 -5.85 -7.66
C GLY A 147 -5.25 -4.35 -7.35
N PHE A 148 -5.81 -3.53 -8.24
CA PHE A 148 -5.86 -2.08 -8.05
C PHE A 148 -7.26 -1.54 -8.26
N THR A 149 -7.71 -0.68 -7.36
CA THR A 149 -8.90 0.16 -7.57
C THR A 149 -8.52 1.60 -7.29
N PHE A 150 -8.67 2.46 -8.30
CA PHE A 150 -8.37 3.87 -8.22
C PHE A 150 -9.65 4.69 -8.31
N ILE A 151 -9.80 5.66 -7.42
CA ILE A 151 -10.87 6.65 -7.47
C ILE A 151 -10.22 8.00 -7.75
N PHE A 152 -10.54 8.60 -8.89
CA PHE A 152 -10.08 9.93 -9.26
C PHE A 152 -11.20 10.97 -9.04
N LYS A 153 -10.82 12.18 -8.63
CA LYS A 153 -11.72 13.33 -8.55
C LYS A 153 -11.27 14.43 -9.52
N LYS A 154 -12.26 15.11 -10.11
CA LYS A 154 -12.04 16.34 -10.89
C LYS A 154 -11.47 17.41 -9.95
N HIS A 155 -10.49 18.17 -10.42
CA HIS A 155 -10.04 19.35 -9.69
C HIS A 155 -11.16 20.42 -9.73
N ASP A 156 -11.49 21.02 -8.58
CA ASP A 156 -12.61 21.98 -8.41
C ASP A 156 -12.55 23.24 -9.31
N LYS A 157 -11.46 23.43 -10.08
CA LYS A 157 -11.23 24.62 -10.91
C LYS A 157 -11.76 24.51 -12.35
N GLN A 158 -12.38 23.40 -12.73
CA GLN A 158 -12.87 23.21 -14.10
C GLN A 158 -14.39 23.38 -14.23
N LYS A 159 -14.80 24.28 -15.12
CA LYS A 159 -16.19 24.53 -15.54
C LYS A 159 -16.86 23.23 -16.04
N GLU A 160 -18.18 23.16 -15.89
CA GLU A 160 -19.01 21.97 -16.11
C GLU A 160 -19.09 21.50 -17.58
N ASP A 161 -18.66 22.32 -18.55
CA ASP A 161 -19.08 22.18 -19.95
C ASP A 161 -18.01 21.67 -20.94
N ASP A 162 -16.99 20.91 -20.52
CA ASP A 162 -16.08 20.26 -21.49
C ASP A 162 -16.65 18.90 -21.93
N PRO A 163 -17.03 18.67 -23.19
CA PRO A 163 -17.62 17.41 -23.63
C PRO A 163 -16.59 16.34 -24.04
N LEU A 164 -15.28 16.60 -23.94
CA LEU A 164 -14.21 15.69 -24.41
C LEU A 164 -13.25 15.27 -23.30
N TRP A 165 -13.76 14.60 -22.27
CA TRP A 165 -12.93 14.15 -21.15
C TRP A 165 -12.11 12.93 -21.56
N LYS A 166 -10.85 13.16 -21.91
CA LYS A 166 -9.84 12.09 -22.03
C LYS A 166 -9.06 12.01 -20.73
N VAL A 167 -9.19 10.88 -20.03
CA VAL A 167 -8.40 10.60 -18.82
C VAL A 167 -7.27 9.67 -19.22
N ARG A 168 -6.02 10.00 -18.90
CA ARG A 168 -4.87 9.08 -19.07
C ARG A 168 -4.10 8.98 -17.76
N ALA A 169 -4.26 7.87 -17.04
CA ALA A 169 -3.47 7.58 -15.85
C ALA A 169 -2.34 6.59 -16.22
N ASP A 170 -1.11 6.96 -15.89
CA ASP A 170 0.07 6.11 -16.08
C ASP A 170 0.44 5.49 -14.72
N PHE A 171 0.70 4.18 -14.69
CA PHE A 171 1.04 3.42 -13.48
C PHE A 171 2.37 2.70 -13.72
N ASN A 172 3.30 2.82 -12.78
CA ASN A 172 4.62 2.20 -12.89
C ASN A 172 4.82 1.19 -11.75
N PHE A 173 4.95 -0.08 -12.08
CA PHE A 173 5.24 -1.13 -11.12
C PHE A 173 6.68 -1.55 -11.26
N THR A 174 7.47 -1.35 -10.22
CA THR A 174 8.88 -1.74 -10.23
C THR A 174 9.03 -3.05 -9.47
N ILE A 175 9.41 -4.11 -10.19
CA ILE A 175 9.69 -5.41 -9.59
C ILE A 175 11.23 -5.53 -9.50
N GLU A 176 11.76 -5.59 -8.29
CA GLU A 176 13.19 -5.75 -8.04
C GLU A 176 13.47 -7.16 -7.51
N SER A 177 13.88 -8.06 -8.42
CA SER A 177 14.21 -9.41 -7.99
C SER A 177 15.59 -9.48 -7.31
N ASN A 178 15.76 -10.49 -6.46
CA ASN A 178 17.05 -10.79 -5.84
C ASN A 178 18.16 -11.16 -6.83
N LEU A 179 17.84 -11.30 -8.13
CA LEU A 179 18.79 -11.58 -9.20
C LEU A 179 19.52 -10.32 -9.71
N LYS A 180 19.34 -9.16 -9.04
CA LYS A 180 19.86 -7.83 -9.47
C LYS A 180 19.24 -7.30 -10.77
N GLU A 181 18.28 -8.02 -11.33
CA GLU A 181 17.46 -7.54 -12.44
C GLU A 181 16.28 -6.75 -11.88
N LYS A 182 16.33 -5.44 -12.10
CA LYS A 182 15.20 -4.54 -11.94
C LYS A 182 14.38 -4.61 -13.21
N LYS A 183 13.13 -5.07 -13.09
CA LYS A 183 12.15 -5.03 -14.16
C LYS A 183 11.12 -3.98 -13.81
N VAL A 184 10.83 -3.07 -14.72
CA VAL A 184 9.75 -2.10 -14.52
C VAL A 184 8.62 -2.46 -15.46
N ILE A 185 7.48 -2.82 -14.89
CA ILE A 185 6.24 -3.02 -15.62
C ILE A 185 5.45 -1.71 -15.57
N GLN A 186 5.37 -1.00 -16.68
CA GLN A 186 4.52 0.17 -16.82
C GLN A 186 3.15 -0.25 -17.35
N ILE A 187 2.09 0.07 -16.62
CA ILE A 187 0.70 -0.08 -17.06
C ILE A 187 0.12 1.31 -17.30
N ILE A 188 -0.39 1.56 -18.50
CA ILE A 188 -1.03 2.82 -18.87
C ILE A 188 -2.51 2.55 -19.09
N THR A 189 -3.36 3.25 -18.34
CA THR A 189 -4.81 3.17 -18.49
C THR A 189 -5.35 4.50 -18.98
N SER A 190 -6.14 4.47 -20.06
CA SER A 190 -6.75 5.65 -20.64
C SER A 190 -8.24 5.45 -20.86
N ARG A 191 -9.04 6.49 -20.64
CA ARG A 191 -10.46 6.56 -20.95
C ARG A 191 -10.63 7.42 -22.20
N ASP A 192 -11.22 6.86 -23.25
CA ASP A 192 -11.52 7.61 -24.47
C ASP A 192 -12.77 8.50 -24.29
N SER A 193 -13.06 9.34 -25.29
CA SER A 193 -14.20 10.27 -25.26
C SER A 193 -15.57 9.58 -25.25
N ARG A 194 -15.64 8.26 -25.47
CA ARG A 194 -16.86 7.45 -25.35
C ARG A 194 -16.95 6.74 -23.99
N GLY A 195 -16.00 7.03 -23.11
CA GLY A 195 -15.90 6.43 -21.79
C GLY A 195 -15.28 5.04 -21.76
N VAL A 196 -14.75 4.53 -22.87
CA VAL A 196 -14.11 3.20 -22.93
C VAL A 196 -12.74 3.28 -22.28
N ILE A 197 -12.50 2.39 -21.31
CA ILE A 197 -11.21 2.24 -20.65
C ILE A 197 -10.33 1.30 -21.48
N LYS A 198 -9.11 1.72 -21.79
CA LYS A 198 -8.08 0.95 -22.47
C LYS A 198 -6.86 0.88 -21.57
N THR A 199 -6.41 -0.33 -21.28
CA THR A 199 -5.22 -0.61 -20.49
C THR A 199 -4.17 -1.26 -21.39
N ARG A 200 -2.95 -0.77 -21.35
CA ARG A 200 -1.77 -1.38 -21.98
C ARG A 200 -0.70 -1.57 -20.92
N TRP A 201 0.13 -2.59 -21.07
CA TRP A 201 1.28 -2.80 -20.21
C TRP A 201 2.54 -3.01 -21.05
N THR A 202 3.70 -2.65 -20.51
CA THR A 202 5.01 -2.86 -21.11
C THR A 202 6.04 -3.11 -20.03
N GLU A 203 7.01 -3.97 -20.31
CA GLU A 203 8.27 -4.04 -19.55
C GLU A 203 9.19 -2.96 -20.13
N ILE A 204 9.82 -2.13 -19.28
CA ILE A 204 10.76 -1.05 -19.67
C ILE A 204 12.11 -1.22 -18.98
#